data_AF-A0AA42MU12-F1
#
_entry.id   AF-A0AA42MU12-F1
#
_cell.length_a   1.000
_cell.length_b   1.000
_cell.length_c   1.000
_cell.angle_alpha   90.00
_cell.angle_beta   90.00
_cell.angle_gamma   90.00
#
_symmetry.space_group_name_H-M   'P 1'
#
loop_
_entity.id
_entity.type
_entity.pdbx_description
1 polymer ?
#
loop_
_entity_poly.entity_id
_entity_poly.type
_entity_poly.pdbx_seq_one_letter_code
_entity_poly.pdbx_strand_id
1 'polypeptide(L)'
;MKMRFYVVAKLLSATYGLLFSGYVAYVLTVLAILLKSWQSLEFWILIFLCFGLMAMQHYLALRLKFDAKLIEVIAQQSDTVAIEDLTQQFDQSLLQFKLMPKSKVGRDWSLRFAGCFRLFKLQITVLFIQYIVLVILIYKLLAQ
;
A
#
# COMPACT_ATOMS: atom_id res chain seq x y z
N MET A 1 18.75 18.47 -3.39
CA MET A 1 17.49 17.94 -2.79
C MET A 1 16.68 17.05 -3.72
N LYS A 2 16.62 17.33 -5.03
CA LYS A 2 15.95 16.53 -6.07
C LYS A 2 16.15 15.01 -5.99
N MET A 3 17.38 14.55 -5.77
CA MET A 3 17.69 13.12 -5.69
C MET A 3 16.87 12.39 -4.60
N ARG A 4 16.60 13.04 -3.45
CA ARG A 4 15.78 12.46 -2.38
C ARG A 4 14.34 12.21 -2.84
N PHE A 5 13.75 13.16 -3.57
CA PHE A 5 12.40 13.01 -4.12
C PHE A 5 12.35 11.88 -5.14
N TYR A 6 13.31 11.83 -6.06
CA TYR A 6 13.37 10.80 -7.09
C TYR A 6 13.53 9.39 -6.49
N VAL A 7 14.45 9.22 -5.53
CA VAL A 7 14.66 7.93 -4.84
C VAL A 7 13.39 7.48 -4.11
N VAL A 8 12.73 8.39 -3.38
CA VAL A 8 11.47 8.07 -2.68
C VAL A 8 10.37 7.70 -3.68
N ALA A 9 10.19 8.47 -4.74
CA ALA A 9 9.21 8.15 -5.78
C ALA A 9 9.44 6.77 -6.39
N LYS A 10 10.69 6.46 -6.77
CA LYS A 10 11.01 5.15 -7.35
C LYS A 10 10.79 4.01 -6.36
N LEU A 11 11.19 4.17 -5.10
CA LEU A 11 10.93 3.16 -4.06
C LEU A 11 9.44 2.87 -3.90
N LEU A 12 8.60 3.90 -3.75
CA LEU A 12 7.15 3.75 -3.56
C LEU A 12 6.46 3.17 -4.81
N SER A 13 7.01 3.41 -6.00
CA SER A 13 6.51 2.85 -7.26
C SER A 13 6.83 1.35 -7.43
N ALA A 14 7.83 0.84 -6.72
CA ALA A 14 8.31 -0.54 -6.81
C ALA A 14 7.53 -1.54 -5.92
N THR A 15 6.26 -1.24 -5.64
CA THR A 15 5.41 -2.02 -4.71
C THR A 15 4.57 -3.11 -5.39
N TYR A 16 4.62 -3.21 -6.72
CA TYR A 16 3.85 -4.21 -7.48
C TYR A 16 4.17 -5.65 -7.09
N GLY A 17 5.43 -5.96 -6.77
CA GLY A 17 5.81 -7.30 -6.31
C GLY A 17 5.08 -7.69 -5.02
N LEU A 18 4.93 -6.74 -4.08
CA LEU A 18 4.21 -6.96 -2.82
C LEU A 18 2.70 -7.17 -3.06
N LEU A 19 2.13 -6.44 -4.01
CA LEU A 19 0.72 -6.61 -4.38
C LEU A 19 0.47 -7.96 -5.05
N PHE A 20 1.32 -8.33 -6.02
CA PHE A 20 1.23 -9.60 -6.72
C PHE A 20 1.38 -10.79 -5.77
N SER A 21 2.37 -10.74 -4.87
CA SER A 21 2.55 -11.74 -3.83
C SER A 21 1.33 -11.86 -2.90
N GLY A 22 0.68 -10.73 -2.57
CA GLY A 22 -0.57 -10.74 -1.80
C GLY A 22 -1.73 -11.42 -2.55
N TYR A 23 -1.84 -11.20 -3.87
CA TYR A 23 -2.80 -11.92 -4.70
C TYR A 23 -2.54 -13.43 -4.73
N VAL A 24 -1.28 -13.84 -4.85
CA VAL A 24 -0.90 -15.25 -4.81
C VAL A 24 -1.32 -15.89 -3.48
N ALA A 25 -1.01 -15.25 -2.34
CA ALA A 25 -1.41 -15.76 -1.03
C ALA A 25 -2.93 -15.88 -0.89
N TYR A 26 -3.67 -14.87 -1.38
CA TYR A 26 -5.14 -14.88 -1.39
C TYR A 26 -5.71 -16.02 -2.24
N VAL A 27 -5.25 -16.17 -3.48
CA VAL A 27 -5.72 -17.22 -4.40
C VAL A 27 -5.42 -18.60 -3.84
N LEU A 28 -4.22 -18.85 -3.32
CA LEU A 28 -3.86 -20.13 -2.71
C LEU A 28 -4.74 -20.46 -1.51
N THR A 29 -5.04 -19.46 -0.66
CA THR A 29 -5.93 -19.63 0.50
C THR A 29 -7.34 -20.03 0.05
N VAL A 30 -7.91 -19.30 -0.92
CA VAL A 30 -9.27 -19.57 -1.41
C VAL A 30 -9.34 -20.94 -2.07
N LEU A 31 -8.37 -21.30 -2.91
CA LEU A 31 -8.32 -22.61 -3.56
C LEU A 31 -8.21 -23.75 -2.53
N ALA A 32 -7.36 -23.61 -1.52
CA ALA A 32 -7.20 -24.62 -0.48
C ALA A 32 -8.51 -24.88 0.29
N ILE A 33 -9.26 -23.81 0.61
CA ILE A 33 -10.55 -23.91 1.29
C ILE A 33 -11.61 -24.57 0.41
N LEU A 34 -11.74 -24.12 -0.85
CA LEU A 34 -12.75 -24.63 -1.77
C LEU A 34 -12.55 -26.12 -2.09
N LEU A 35 -11.30 -26.58 -2.18
CA LEU A 35 -10.98 -27.96 -2.52
C LEU A 35 -11.19 -28.94 -1.37
N LYS A 36 -10.92 -28.56 -0.12
CA LYS A 36 -10.89 -29.51 1.01
C LYS A 36 -11.98 -29.30 2.06
N SER A 37 -12.47 -28.08 2.28
CA SER A 37 -13.23 -27.78 3.51
C SER A 37 -14.38 -26.77 3.35
N TRP A 38 -15.00 -26.71 2.17
CA TRP A 38 -16.06 -25.74 1.85
C TRP A 38 -17.32 -25.84 2.75
N GLN A 39 -17.53 -26.97 3.43
CA GLN A 39 -18.73 -27.24 4.21
C GLN A 39 -18.71 -26.63 5.63
N SER A 40 -17.55 -26.19 6.14
CA SER A 40 -17.45 -25.63 7.50
C SER A 40 -17.50 -24.10 7.50
N LEU A 41 -18.32 -23.55 8.40
CA LEU A 41 -18.50 -22.11 8.62
C LEU A 41 -17.17 -21.41 8.96
N GLU A 42 -16.26 -22.09 9.67
CA GLU A 42 -14.97 -21.52 10.07
C GLU A 42 -14.13 -21.09 8.86
N PHE A 43 -14.18 -21.85 7.77
CA PHE A 43 -13.41 -21.54 6.57
C PHE A 43 -14.01 -20.38 5.76
N TRP A 44 -15.34 -20.16 5.85
CA TRP A 44 -15.96 -18.98 5.26
C TRP A 44 -15.51 -17.69 5.98
N ILE A 45 -15.37 -17.72 7.30
CA ILE A 45 -14.82 -16.60 8.08
C ILE A 45 -13.39 -16.29 7.63
N LEU A 46 -12.56 -17.33 7.40
CA LEU A 46 -11.21 -17.17 6.89
C LEU A 46 -11.18 -16.55 5.48
N ILE A 47 -12.11 -16.93 4.58
CA ILE A 47 -12.22 -16.30 3.26
C ILE A 47 -12.50 -14.80 3.39
N PHE A 48 -13.46 -14.39 4.23
CA PHE A 48 -13.78 -12.98 4.43
C PHE A 48 -12.60 -12.20 5.05
N LEU A 49 -11.88 -12.81 6.00
CA LEU A 49 -10.65 -12.22 6.54
C LEU A 49 -9.59 -12.01 5.46
N CYS A 50 -9.33 -13.04 4.64
CA CYS A 50 -8.37 -12.97 3.55
C CYS A 50 -8.77 -11.95 2.48
N PHE A 51 -10.07 -11.83 2.20
CA PHE A 51 -10.60 -10.79 1.31
C PHE A 51 -10.36 -9.39 1.87
N GLY A 52 -10.62 -9.18 3.16
CA GLY A 52 -10.32 -7.91 3.84
C GLY A 52 -8.83 -7.53 3.79
N LEU A 53 -7.95 -8.50 4.06
CA LEU A 53 -6.49 -8.32 3.94
C LEU A 53 -6.09 -7.98 2.50
N MET A 54 -6.66 -8.66 1.50
CA MET A 54 -6.39 -8.39 0.09
C MET A 54 -6.88 -7.01 -0.35
N ALA A 55 -8.08 -6.61 0.08
CA ALA A 55 -8.62 -5.28 -0.17
C ALA A 55 -7.72 -4.18 0.44
N MET A 56 -7.25 -4.39 1.67
CA MET A 56 -6.29 -3.49 2.31
C MET A 56 -4.96 -3.43 1.54
N GLN A 57 -4.43 -4.58 1.11
CA GLN A 57 -3.20 -4.65 0.32
C GLN A 57 -3.32 -3.90 -1.02
N HIS A 58 -4.47 -4.04 -1.68
CA HIS A 58 -4.77 -3.34 -2.92
C HIS A 58 -4.89 -1.82 -2.73
N TYR A 59 -5.61 -1.40 -1.68
CA TYR A 59 -5.74 0.01 -1.32
C TYR A 59 -4.38 0.66 -1.05
N LEU A 60 -3.52 -0.01 -0.27
CA LEU A 60 -2.18 0.49 0.05
C LEU A 60 -1.32 0.62 -1.21
N ALA A 61 -1.35 -0.37 -2.10
CA ALA A 61 -0.62 -0.32 -3.36
C ALA A 61 -1.06 0.86 -4.25
N LEU A 62 -2.38 1.08 -4.36
CA LEU A 62 -2.94 2.21 -5.10
C LEU A 62 -2.46 3.54 -4.50
N ARG A 63 -2.54 3.67 -3.17
CA ARG A 63 -2.14 4.89 -2.47
C ARG A 63 -0.64 5.19 -2.64
N LEU A 64 0.21 4.18 -2.47
CA LEU A 64 1.66 4.30 -2.61
C LEU A 64 2.05 4.66 -4.04
N LYS A 65 1.42 4.06 -5.05
CA LYS A 65 1.66 4.39 -6.47
C LYS A 65 1.21 5.81 -6.80
N PHE A 66 0.11 6.26 -6.24
CA PHE A 66 -0.37 7.64 -6.41
C PHE A 66 0.61 8.64 -5.79
N ASP A 67 1.00 8.43 -4.53
CA ASP A 67 1.97 9.28 -3.83
C ASP A 67 3.34 9.28 -4.55
N ALA A 68 3.78 8.13 -5.07
CA ALA A 68 5.00 8.01 -5.88
C ALA A 68 4.99 8.91 -7.12
N LYS A 69 3.90 8.88 -7.90
CA LYS A 69 3.75 9.68 -9.11
C LYS A 69 3.73 11.18 -8.81
N LEU A 70 3.06 11.59 -7.74
CA LEU A 70 3.03 13.00 -7.33
C LEU A 70 4.43 13.49 -6.93
N ILE A 71 5.18 12.71 -6.16
CA ILE A 71 6.55 13.04 -5.77
C ILE A 71 7.47 13.08 -6.99
N GLU A 72 7.28 12.19 -7.97
CA GLU A 72 8.04 12.18 -9.23
C GLU A 72 7.82 13.46 -10.05
N VAL A 73 6.58 13.93 -10.16
CA VAL A 73 6.26 15.20 -10.84
C VAL A 73 6.95 16.38 -10.15
N ILE A 74 6.94 16.43 -8.82
CA ILE A 74 7.63 17.49 -8.06
C ILE A 74 9.15 17.42 -8.29
N ALA A 75 9.72 16.20 -8.31
CA ALA A 75 11.13 16.02 -8.60
C ALA A 75 11.50 16.53 -10.01
N GLN A 76 10.65 16.30 -11.01
CA GLN A 76 10.86 16.76 -12.38
C GLN A 76 10.75 18.29 -12.50
N GLN A 77 9.74 18.90 -11.86
CA GLN A 77 9.51 20.35 -11.93
C GLN A 77 10.50 21.16 -11.08
N SER A 78 11.17 20.52 -10.11
CA SER A 78 12.18 21.18 -9.25
C SER A 78 13.44 21.65 -9.99
N ASP A 79 13.58 21.32 -11.28
CA ASP A 79 14.64 21.86 -12.14
C ASP A 79 14.36 23.29 -12.60
N THR A 80 13.08 23.67 -12.69
CA THR A 80 12.63 24.94 -13.30
C THR A 80 11.95 25.86 -12.30
N VAL A 81 11.38 25.31 -11.22
CA VAL A 81 10.63 26.08 -10.22
C VAL A 81 11.19 25.76 -8.83
N ALA A 82 11.23 26.77 -7.96
CA ALA A 82 11.64 26.60 -6.57
C ALA A 82 10.75 25.56 -5.86
N ILE A 83 11.35 24.75 -5.00
CA ILE A 83 10.64 23.65 -4.32
C ILE A 83 9.54 24.19 -3.40
N GLU A 84 9.74 25.37 -2.82
CA GLU A 84 8.77 26.05 -1.96
C GLU A 84 7.49 26.40 -2.74
N ASP A 85 7.64 27.00 -3.92
CA ASP A 85 6.52 27.35 -4.80
C ASP A 85 5.77 26.10 -5.29
N LEU A 86 6.51 25.05 -5.66
CA LEU A 86 5.93 23.76 -6.03
C LEU A 86 5.16 23.12 -4.86
N THR A 87 5.70 23.23 -3.65
CA THR A 87 5.05 22.70 -2.44
C THR A 87 3.76 23.44 -2.14
N GLN A 88 3.72 24.77 -2.34
CA GLN A 88 2.51 25.56 -2.17
C GLN A 88 1.45 25.21 -3.21
N GLN A 89 1.82 25.13 -4.50
CA GLN A 89 0.89 24.74 -5.58
C GLN A 89 0.34 23.32 -5.37
N PHE A 90 1.20 22.41 -4.93
CA PHE A 90 0.85 21.04 -4.58
C PHE A 90 -0.16 21.00 -3.42
N ASP A 91 0.11 21.72 -2.34
CA ASP A 91 -0.79 21.77 -1.18
C ASP A 91 -2.15 22.39 -1.54
N GLN A 92 -2.17 23.46 -2.34
CA GLN A 92 -3.40 24.08 -2.84
C GLN A 92 -4.23 23.09 -3.66
N SER A 93 -3.58 22.34 -4.55
CA SER A 93 -4.23 21.31 -5.36
C SER A 93 -4.82 20.19 -4.48
N LEU A 94 -4.04 19.69 -3.51
CA LEU A 94 -4.52 18.65 -2.58
C LEU A 94 -5.70 19.13 -1.72
N LEU A 95 -5.72 20.40 -1.33
CA LEU A 95 -6.85 21.00 -0.61
C LEU A 95 -8.09 21.11 -1.50
N GLN A 96 -7.94 21.60 -2.73
CA GLN A 96 -9.04 21.77 -3.69
C GLN A 96 -9.74 20.44 -3.98
N PHE A 97 -8.97 19.37 -4.17
CA PHE A 97 -9.50 18.03 -4.41
C PHE A 97 -9.90 17.27 -3.13
N LYS A 98 -9.85 17.92 -1.96
CA LYS A 98 -10.15 17.31 -0.64
C LYS A 98 -9.32 16.05 -0.35
N LEU A 99 -8.12 15.96 -0.92
CA LEU A 99 -7.17 14.87 -0.71
C LEU A 99 -6.30 15.07 0.55
N MET A 100 -6.33 16.27 1.12
CA MET A 100 -5.61 16.63 2.35
C MET A 100 -6.47 17.55 3.24
N PRO A 101 -6.52 17.33 4.57
CA PRO A 101 -7.15 18.28 5.47
C PRO A 101 -6.30 19.55 5.65
N LYS A 102 -6.96 20.69 5.93
CA LYS A 102 -6.31 22.00 6.14
C LYS A 102 -5.21 22.00 7.22
N SER A 103 -5.36 21.18 8.26
CA SER A 103 -4.38 21.04 9.34
C SER A 103 -3.04 20.42 8.92
N LYS A 104 -2.95 19.86 7.70
CA LYS A 104 -1.74 19.17 7.20
C LYS A 104 -0.98 19.95 6.13
N VAL A 105 -1.40 21.18 5.82
CA VAL A 105 -0.78 22.10 4.86
C VAL A 105 0.56 22.61 5.40
N GLY A 106 1.54 22.86 4.53
CA GLY A 106 2.82 23.44 4.92
C GLY A 106 3.73 22.50 5.71
N ARG A 107 3.40 21.20 5.78
CA ARG A 107 4.28 20.21 6.43
C ARG A 107 5.59 20.08 5.66
N ASP A 108 6.68 19.94 6.42
CA ASP A 108 8.00 19.65 5.88
C ASP A 108 8.04 18.31 5.10
N TRP A 109 8.89 18.25 4.08
CA TRP A 109 9.03 17.08 3.22
C TRP A 109 9.54 15.84 3.95
N SER A 110 10.35 15.98 5.00
CA SER A 110 10.78 14.85 5.83
C SER A 110 9.58 14.13 6.48
N LEU A 111 8.62 14.91 7.00
CA LEU A 111 7.40 14.38 7.60
C LEU A 111 6.46 13.76 6.57
N ARG A 112 6.41 14.31 5.35
CA ARG A 112 5.66 13.73 4.22
C ARG A 112 6.23 12.36 3.85
N PHE A 113 7.55 12.26 3.67
CA PHE A 113 8.22 10.99 3.36
C PHE A 113 8.05 9.95 4.48
N ALA A 114 8.12 10.35 5.75
CA ALA A 114 7.86 9.45 6.87
C ALA A 114 6.44 8.84 6.80
N GLY A 115 5.44 9.64 6.40
CA GLY A 115 4.08 9.15 6.15
C GLY A 115 4.02 8.10 5.04
N CYS A 116 4.68 8.34 3.91
CA CYS A 116 4.76 7.37 2.80
C CYS A 116 5.46 6.08 3.25
N PHE A 117 6.56 6.16 3.99
CA PHE A 117 7.27 4.98 4.48
C PHE A 117 6.44 4.17 5.50
N ARG A 118 5.62 4.84 6.32
CA ARG A 118 4.69 4.14 7.21
C ARG A 118 3.67 3.32 6.41
N LEU A 119 3.13 3.87 5.32
CA LEU A 119 2.21 3.14 4.44
C LEU A 119 2.91 1.97 3.73
N PHE A 120 4.15 2.17 3.27
CA PHE A 120 4.95 1.11 2.67
C PHE A 120 5.21 -0.04 3.65
N LYS A 121 5.62 0.26 4.89
CA LYS A 121 5.79 -0.74 5.96
C LYS A 121 4.48 -1.45 6.28
N LEU A 122 3.35 -0.73 6.26
CA LEU A 122 2.04 -1.32 6.48
C LEU A 122 1.69 -2.32 5.36
N GLN A 123 1.99 -2.02 4.09
CA GLN A 123 1.77 -2.95 2.97
C GLN A 123 2.60 -4.25 3.14
N ILE A 124 3.84 -4.12 3.60
CA ILE A 124 4.68 -5.29 3.93
C ILE A 124 4.07 -6.08 5.09
N THR A 125 3.60 -5.38 6.13
CA THR A 125 3.00 -6.03 7.32
C THR A 125 1.74 -6.81 6.96
N VAL A 126 0.86 -6.23 6.14
CA VAL A 126 -0.35 -6.92 5.64
C VAL A 126 0.03 -8.18 4.86
N LEU A 127 1.06 -8.11 4.01
CA LEU A 127 1.56 -9.27 3.28
C LEU A 127 2.01 -10.39 4.22
N PHE A 128 2.79 -10.07 5.26
CA PHE A 128 3.20 -11.06 6.26
C PHE A 128 2.01 -11.72 6.95
N ILE A 129 0.99 -10.93 7.30
CA ILE A 129 -0.25 -11.47 7.89
C ILE A 129 -0.94 -12.42 6.92
N GLN A 130 -1.03 -12.09 5.62
CA GLN A 130 -1.61 -12.98 4.60
C GLN A 130 -0.89 -14.33 4.54
N TYR A 131 0.44 -14.35 4.58
CA TYR A 131 1.21 -15.60 4.57
C TYR A 131 1.09 -16.38 5.88
N ILE A 132 1.04 -15.71 7.03
CA ILE A 132 0.79 -16.37 8.32
C ILE A 132 -0.56 -17.08 8.29
N VAL A 133 -1.61 -16.41 7.79
CA VAL A 133 -2.95 -17.01 7.65
C VAL A 133 -2.91 -18.22 6.71
N LEU A 134 -2.21 -18.12 5.57
CA LEU A 134 -2.05 -19.25 4.64
C LEU A 134 -1.34 -20.43 5.29
N VAL A 135 -0.25 -20.21 6.03
CA VAL A 135 0.49 -21.28 6.73
C VAL A 135 -0.38 -21.96 7.80
N ILE A 136 -1.12 -21.18 8.60
CA ILE A 136 -2.04 -21.71 9.60
C ILE A 136 -3.14 -22.54 8.93
N LEU A 137 -3.68 -22.06 7.82
CA LEU A 137 -4.69 -22.79 7.04
C LEU A 137 -4.14 -24.13 6.55
N ILE A 138 -2.97 -24.14 5.91
CA ILE A 138 -2.36 -25.39 5.41
C ILE A 138 -2.15 -26.37 6.57
N TYR A 139 -1.66 -25.91 7.72
CA TYR A 139 -1.48 -26.77 8.89
C TYR A 139 -2.80 -27.38 9.37
N LYS A 140 -3.86 -26.56 9.49
CA LYS A 140 -5.20 -27.04 9.85
C LYS A 140 -5.73 -28.06 8.84
N LEU A 141 -5.55 -27.80 7.55
CA LEU A 141 -5.97 -28.70 6.50
C LEU A 141 -5.19 -30.02 6.53
N LEU A 142 -3.90 -30.03 6.87
CA LEU A 142 -3.12 -31.27 6.97
C LEU A 142 -3.45 -32.11 8.22
N ALA A 143 -3.94 -31.48 9.29
CA ALA A 143 -4.36 -32.16 10.51
C ALA A 143 -5.77 -32.78 10.42
N GLN A 144 -6.52 -32.50 9.35
CA GLN A 144 -7.82 -33.09 8.99
C GLN A 144 -7.64 -34.24 8.00
#